data_AF-A0A424JRG1-F1
#
_entry.id   AF-A0A424JRG1-F1
#
_cell.length_a   1.000
_cell.length_b   1.000
_cell.length_c   1.000
_cell.angle_alpha   90.00
_cell.angle_beta   90.00
_cell.angle_gamma   90.00
#
_symmetry.space_group_name_H-M   'P 1'
#
loop_
_entity.id
_entity.type
_entity.pdbx_description
1 polymer ?
#
loop_
_entity_poly.entity_id
_entity_poly.type
_entity_poly.pdbx_seq_one_letter_code
_entity_poly.pdbx_strand_id
1 'polypeptide(L)'
;MSSPTPPLPDHDREEWRDFLLQEVVTYLGDHKEEIIGRYQEQSRGRLSRDQIEAQGLLDFDVSITLHRDRPSSFGLGQGFFKINLIR
;
A
#
# COMPACT_ATOMS: atom_id res chain seq x y z
N MET A 1 29.05 -19.45 -5.66
CA MET A 1 28.56 -18.91 -6.93
C MET A 1 27.13 -19.40 -7.07
N SER A 2 26.12 -18.55 -6.88
CA SER A 2 24.71 -18.95 -7.02
C SER A 2 24.32 -18.87 -8.49
N SER A 3 23.79 -19.97 -9.04
CA SER A 3 23.25 -20.02 -10.40
C SER A 3 22.11 -19.00 -10.55
N PRO A 4 21.97 -18.34 -11.71
CA PRO A 4 20.87 -17.41 -11.94
C PRO A 4 19.54 -18.17 -11.92
N THR A 5 18.61 -17.72 -11.07
CA THR A 5 17.25 -18.25 -11.03
C THR A 5 16.60 -18.06 -12.41
N PRO A 6 16.00 -19.10 -13.00
CA PRO A 6 15.32 -18.98 -14.28
C PRO A 6 14.20 -17.93 -14.20
N PRO A 7 13.93 -17.18 -15.28
CA PRO A 7 12.87 -16.19 -15.31
C PRO A 7 11.53 -16.88 -15.08
N LEU A 8 10.75 -16.37 -14.12
CA LEU A 8 9.39 -16.85 -13.88
C LEU A 8 8.50 -16.63 -15.11
N PRO A 9 7.40 -17.38 -15.27
CA PRO A 9 6.32 -17.03 -16.20
C PRO A 9 5.74 -15.64 -15.89
N ASP A 10 5.19 -14.95 -16.90
CA ASP A 10 4.48 -13.68 -16.68
C ASP A 10 3.21 -13.85 -15.83
N HIS A 11 2.52 -14.98 -16.00
CA HIS A 11 1.34 -15.36 -15.22
C HIS A 11 1.60 -15.30 -13.70
N ASP A 12 2.63 -16.00 -13.22
CA ASP A 12 2.92 -16.10 -11.77
C ASP A 12 3.31 -14.72 -11.18
N ARG A 13 3.89 -13.85 -12.01
CA ARG A 13 4.18 -12.46 -11.61
C ARG A 13 2.92 -11.63 -11.45
N GLU A 14 1.98 -11.78 -12.39
CA GLU A 14 0.70 -11.08 -12.34
C GLU A 14 -0.14 -11.58 -11.18
N GLU A 15 -0.18 -12.89 -10.95
CA GLU A 15 -0.87 -13.50 -9.80
C GLU A 15 -0.36 -12.95 -8.47
N TRP A 16 0.97 -12.90 -8.25
CA TRP A 16 1.54 -12.31 -7.04
C TRP A 16 1.18 -10.84 -6.88
N ARG A 17 1.24 -10.06 -7.96
CA ARG A 17 0.90 -8.63 -7.95
C ARG A 17 -0.55 -8.43 -7.53
N ASP A 18 -1.45 -9.19 -8.14
CA ASP A 18 -2.89 -9.06 -7.92
C ASP A 18 -3.27 -9.54 -6.51
N PHE A 19 -2.64 -10.62 -6.03
CA PHE A 19 -2.76 -11.07 -4.64
C PHE A 19 -2.34 -9.99 -3.64
N LEU A 20 -1.15 -9.39 -3.83
CA LEU A 20 -0.65 -8.35 -2.92
C LEU A 20 -1.57 -7.12 -2.90
N LEU A 21 -2.08 -6.71 -4.06
CA LEU A 21 -3.03 -5.60 -4.15
C LEU A 21 -4.33 -5.93 -3.39
N GLN A 22 -4.86 -7.14 -3.57
CA GLN A 22 -6.04 -7.60 -2.86
C GLN A 22 -5.82 -7.59 -1.35
N GLU A 23 -4.68 -8.10 -0.86
CA GLU A 23 -4.34 -8.12 0.56
C GLU A 23 -4.29 -6.72 1.17
N VAL A 24 -3.68 -5.74 0.46
CA VAL A 24 -3.62 -4.36 0.97
C VAL A 24 -5.00 -3.72 1.00
N VAL A 25 -5.82 -3.93 -0.03
CA VAL A 25 -7.20 -3.40 -0.08
C VAL A 25 -8.04 -4.01 1.04
N THR A 26 -7.99 -5.33 1.21
CA THR A 26 -8.69 -6.04 2.29
C THR A 26 -8.25 -5.51 3.65
N TYR A 27 -6.94 -5.38 3.89
CA TYR A 27 -6.41 -4.88 5.16
C TYR A 27 -6.89 -3.47 5.48
N LEU A 28 -6.84 -2.54 4.51
CA LEU A 28 -7.31 -1.17 4.71
C LEU A 28 -8.83 -1.11 4.95
N GLY A 29 -9.61 -1.97 4.28
CA GLY A 29 -11.04 -2.12 4.51
C GLY A 29 -11.36 -2.60 5.92
N ASP A 30 -10.73 -3.70 6.34
CA ASP A 30 -11.00 -4.35 7.63
C ASP A 30 -10.55 -3.49 8.83
N HIS A 31 -9.49 -2.69 8.66
CA HIS A 31 -8.90 -1.90 9.74
C HIS A 31 -9.28 -0.40 9.69
N LYS A 32 -10.24 -0.01 8.85
CA LYS A 32 -10.66 1.40 8.69
C LYS A 32 -11.00 2.07 10.02
N GLU A 33 -11.82 1.41 10.84
CA GLU A 33 -12.29 1.95 12.12
C GLU A 33 -11.12 2.12 13.11
N GLU A 34 -10.18 1.18 13.11
CA GLU A 34 -8.99 1.28 13.96
C GLU A 34 -8.05 2.40 13.50
N ILE A 35 -7.91 2.62 12.19
CA ILE A 35 -7.11 3.73 11.65
C ILE A 35 -7.70 5.07 12.10
N ILE A 36 -9.02 5.22 12.04
CA ILE A 36 -9.72 6.42 12.53
C ILE A 36 -9.55 6.57 14.05
N GLY A 37 -9.72 5.49 14.81
CA GLY A 37 -9.53 5.50 16.27
C GLY A 37 -8.11 5.92 16.66
N ARG A 38 -7.09 5.34 16.02
CA ARG A 38 -5.68 5.73 16.25
C ARG A 38 -5.42 7.18 15.88
N TYR A 39 -6.06 7.71 14.82
CA TYR A 39 -5.97 9.14 14.51
C TYR A 39 -6.54 10.01 15.65
N GLN A 40 -7.65 9.61 16.26
CA GLN A 40 -8.25 10.33 17.37
C GLN A 40 -7.39 10.29 18.64
N GLU A 41 -6.73 9.16 18.90
CA GLU A 41 -5.89 8.98 20.08
C GLU A 41 -4.50 9.63 19.96
N GLN A 42 -3.89 9.53 18.77
CA GLN A 42 -2.47 9.87 18.57
C GLN A 42 -2.27 11.20 17.84
N SER A 43 -3.26 11.69 17.09
CA SER A 43 -3.11 12.96 16.40
C SER A 43 -3.35 14.12 17.36
N ARG A 44 -2.59 15.20 17.19
CA ARG A 44 -2.96 16.53 17.73
C ARG A 44 -4.16 17.13 16.96
N GLY A 45 -4.74 16.37 16.04
CA GLY A 45 -5.68 16.76 15.01
C GLY A 45 -7.07 16.90 15.59
N ARG A 46 -7.63 18.10 15.44
CA ARG A 46 -8.86 18.56 16.08
C ARG A 46 -10.15 17.99 15.49
N LEU A 47 -10.06 17.10 14.49
CA LEU A 47 -11.23 16.61 13.74
C LEU A 47 -11.84 15.41 14.45
N SER A 48 -13.09 15.54 14.87
CA SER A 48 -13.88 14.40 15.36
C SER A 48 -14.22 13.45 14.20
N ARG A 49 -14.63 12.22 14.54
CA ARG A 49 -15.14 11.26 13.55
C ARG A 49 -16.25 11.87 12.70
N ASP A 50 -17.23 12.49 13.35
CA ASP A 50 -18.37 13.10 12.68
C ASP A 50 -17.94 14.19 11.69
N GLN A 51 -16.88 14.93 11.99
CA GLN A 51 -16.33 15.93 11.07
C GLN A 51 -15.63 15.29 9.88
N ILE A 52 -14.92 14.18 10.08
CA ILE A 52 -14.28 13.41 9.00
C ILE A 52 -15.36 12.84 8.06
N GLU A 53 -16.42 12.28 8.62
CA GLU A 53 -17.55 11.72 7.87
C GLU A 53 -18.34 12.81 7.13
N ALA A 54 -18.74 13.88 7.83
CA ALA A 54 -19.56 14.95 7.24
C ALA A 54 -18.85 15.74 6.14
N GLN A 55 -17.51 15.78 6.15
CA GLN A 55 -16.70 16.43 5.13
C GLN A 55 -16.29 15.48 4.00
N GLY A 56 -16.75 14.22 4.01
CA GLY A 56 -16.43 13.24 2.97
C GLY A 56 -14.96 12.80 2.98
N LEU A 57 -14.23 12.98 4.08
CA LEU A 57 -12.80 12.68 4.15
C LEU A 57 -12.49 11.17 4.25
N LEU A 58 -13.54 10.33 4.32
CA LEU A 58 -13.43 8.87 4.19
C LEU A 58 -13.48 8.39 2.74
N ASP A 59 -13.79 9.27 1.79
CA ASP A 59 -13.80 8.99 0.37
C ASP A 59 -12.44 9.35 -0.22
N PHE A 60 -11.49 8.41 -0.15
CA PHE A 60 -10.14 8.60 -0.68
C PHE A 60 -9.68 7.37 -1.43
N ASP A 61 -8.96 7.61 -2.53
CA ASP A 61 -8.33 6.58 -3.33
C ASP A 61 -6.90 6.34 -2.87
N VAL A 62 -6.54 5.06 -2.72
CA VAL A 62 -5.16 4.64 -2.45
C VAL A 62 -4.59 4.01 -3.71
N SER A 63 -3.60 4.66 -4.30
CA SER A 63 -2.83 4.11 -5.42
C SER A 63 -1.56 3.44 -4.94
N ILE A 64 -1.41 2.15 -5.26
CA ILE A 64 -0.21 1.37 -4.94
C ILE A 64 0.55 1.11 -6.24
N THR A 65 1.84 1.48 -6.28
CA THR A 65 2.70 1.21 -7.43
C THR A 65 3.74 0.18 -7.05
N LEU A 66 3.73 -0.96 -7.76
CA LEU A 66 4.70 -2.02 -7.58
C LEU A 66 5.81 -1.87 -8.63
N HIS A 67 7.02 -1.53 -8.17
CA HIS A 67 8.19 -1.45 -9.03
C HIS A 67 8.89 -2.81 -9.09
N ARG A 68 9.29 -3.24 -10.30
CA ARG A 68 10.22 -4.36 -10.44
C ARG A 68 11.60 -3.91 -9.96
N ASP A 69 12.22 -4.71 -9.10
CA ASP A 69 13.63 -4.55 -8.78
C ASP A 69 14.46 -4.68 -10.05
N ARG A 70 15.13 -3.58 -10.42
CA ARG A 70 16.10 -3.58 -11.52
C ARG A 70 17.50 -3.66 -10.91
N PRO A 71 18.31 -4.67 -11.29
CA PRO A 71 19.64 -4.86 -10.71
C PRO A 71 20.66 -3.75 -11.04
N SER A 72 20.35 -2.82 -11.95
CA SER A 72 21.30 -1.82 -12.46
C SER A 72 20.88 -0.35 -12.27
N SER A 73 19.75 -0.05 -11.63
CA SER A 73 19.35 1.33 -11.35
C SER A 73 19.51 1.67 -9.88
N PHE A 74 19.84 2.93 -9.62
CA PHE A 74 19.79 3.62 -8.33
C PHE A 74 18.34 3.66 -7.78
N GLY A 75 17.75 2.47 -7.57
CA GLY A 75 16.44 2.24 -6.99
C GLY A 75 16.56 1.90 -5.51
N LEU A 76 15.42 1.78 -4.83
CA LEU A 76 15.31 1.71 -3.35
C LEU A 76 15.80 0.38 -2.73
N GLY A 77 16.48 -0.48 -3.52
CA GLY A 77 16.96 -1.79 -3.10
C GLY A 77 15.98 -2.93 -3.37
N GLN A 78 16.49 -4.16 -3.30
CA GLN A 78 15.73 -5.38 -3.55
C GLN A 78 14.67 -5.59 -2.45
N GLY A 79 13.41 -5.86 -2.82
CA GLY A 79 12.31 -6.06 -1.88
C GLY A 79 11.71 -4.77 -1.29
N PHE A 80 11.97 -3.62 -1.91
CA PHE A 80 11.47 -2.34 -1.38
C PHE A 80 10.00 -2.10 -1.74
N PHE A 81 9.13 -2.09 -0.73
CA PHE A 81 7.73 -1.70 -0.87
C PHE A 81 7.57 -0.19 -0.67
N LYS A 82 7.31 0.56 -1.75
CA LYS A 82 7.08 2.01 -1.70
C LYS A 82 5.59 2.31 -1.85
N ILE A 83 5.00 2.86 -0.79
CA ILE A 83 3.70 3.52 -0.89
C ILE A 83 3.96 5.02 -1.10
N ASN A 84 3.45 5.59 -2.19
CA ASN A 84 3.42 7.04 -2.37
C ASN A 84 2.00 7.51 -2.06
N LEU A 85 1.86 8.41 -1.09
CA LEU A 85 0.61 9.14 -0.89
C LEU A 85 0.61 10.33 -1.86
N ILE A 86 -0.21 10.27 -2.90
CA ILE A 86 -0.38 11.37 -3.86
C ILE A 86 -1.61 12.18 -3.42
N ARG A 87 -1.46 13.50 -3.30
CA ARG A 87 -2.50 14.45 -2.89
C ARG A 87 -2.83 15.39 -4.04
#